data_AF-A0A3B9NPT3-F1
#
_entry.id   AF-A0A3B9NPT3-F1
#
_cell.length_a   1.000
_cell.length_b   1.000
_cell.length_c   1.000
_cell.angle_alpha   90.00
_cell.angle_beta   90.00
_cell.angle_gamma   90.00
#
_symmetry.space_group_name_H-M   'P 1'
#
loop_
_entity.id
_entity.type
_entity.pdbx_description
1 polymer ?
#
loop_
_entity_poly.entity_id
_entity_poly.type
_entity_poly.pdbx_seq_one_letter_code
_entity_poly.pdbx_strand_id
1 'polypeptide(L)' 'MYGSASILKDGRCVFNICGNKYRLIVRINYDFGIIYIRWIGTHQAYDKINAEEV' A
#
# COMPACT_ATOMS: atom_id res chain seq x y z
N MET A 1 4.27 1.21 -16.55
CA MET A 1 2.91 0.76 -16.21
C MET A 1 2.98 0.00 -14.89
N TYR A 2 2.56 0.59 -13.77
CA TYR A 2 2.62 -0.06 -12.44
C TYR A 2 1.37 -0.92 -12.25
N GLY A 3 1.46 -2.19 -12.64
CA GLY A 3 0.32 -3.05 -12.97
C GLY A 3 -0.36 -3.81 -11.83
N SER A 4 -0.30 -3.37 -10.58
CA SER A 4 -1.12 -3.99 -9.53
C SER A 4 -1.25 -3.08 -8.32
N ALA A 5 -2.40 -2.41 -8.24
CA ALA A 5 -2.87 -1.74 -7.03
C ALA A 5 -4.00 -2.61 -6.44
N SER A 6 -3.90 -2.94 -5.16
CA SER A 6 -4.94 -3.65 -4.42
C SER A 6 -5.59 -2.67 -3.45
N ILE A 7 -6.89 -2.45 -3.61
CA ILE A 7 -7.66 -1.56 -2.74
C ILE A 7 -8.15 -2.38 -1.55
N LEU A 8 -7.77 -1.96 -0.36
CA LEU A 8 -8.21 -2.52 0.92
C LEU A 8 -9.44 -1.76 1.44
N LYS A 9 -10.13 -2.35 2.43
CA LYS A 9 -11.21 -1.66 3.15
C LYS A 9 -10.66 -0.40 3.86
N ASP A 10 -11.51 0.63 4.04
CA ASP A 10 -11.18 1.92 4.70
C ASP A 10 -10.32 2.92 3.89
N GLY A 11 -10.29 2.81 2.54
CA GLY A 11 -9.57 3.77 1.68
C GLY A 11 -8.05 3.59 1.71
N ARG A 12 -7.58 2.42 2.13
CA ARG A 12 -6.19 2.01 2.04
C ARG A 12 -5.94 1.38 0.66
N CYS A 13 -4.81 1.69 0.06
CA CYS A 13 -4.39 1.17 -1.22
C CYS A 13 -2.96 0.64 -1.11
N VAL A 14 -2.73 -0.57 -1.62
CA VAL A 14 -1.41 -1.19 -1.65
C VAL A 14 -0.88 -1.18 -3.07
N PHE A 15 0.28 -0.57 -3.27
CA PHE A 15 0.97 -0.54 -4.55
C PHE A 15 2.17 -1.50 -4.55
N ASN A 16 2.33 -2.20 -5.67
CA ASN A 16 3.47 -3.08 -5.90
C ASN A 16 4.56 -2.31 -6.63
N ILE A 17 5.73 -2.19 -6.00
CA ILE A 17 6.86 -1.41 -6.54
C ILE A 17 8.00 -2.37 -6.93
N CYS A 18 8.68 -2.05 -8.03
CA CYS A 18 9.87 -2.74 -8.52
C CYS A 18 9.63 -4.24 -8.82
N GLY A 19 8.59 -4.57 -9.58
CA GLY A 19 8.31 -5.96 -9.96
C GLY A 19 7.94 -6.85 -8.77
N ASN A 20 7.07 -6.36 -7.87
CA ASN A 20 6.59 -7.05 -6.67
C ASN A 20 7.65 -7.25 -5.55
N LYS A 21 8.80 -6.57 -5.63
CA LYS A 21 9.82 -6.61 -4.57
C LYS A 21 9.41 -5.84 -3.32
N TYR A 22 8.65 -4.77 -3.51
CA TYR A 22 8.19 -3.90 -2.43
C TYR A 22 6.67 -3.72 -2.46
N ARG A 23 6.11 -3.52 -1.27
CA ARG A 23 4.73 -3.12 -1.05
C ARG A 23 4.72 -1.74 -0.40
N LEU A 24 3.92 -0.86 -0.97
CA LEU A 24 3.67 0.49 -0.47
C LEU A 24 2.21 0.56 -0.02
N ILE A 25 2.00 0.72 1.29
CA ILE A 25 0.66 0.91 1.87
C ILE A 25 0.44 2.41 1.99
N VAL A 26 -0.58 2.91 1.31
CA VAL A 26 -1.01 4.30 1.42
C VAL A 26 -2.47 4.37 1.81
N ARG A 27 -2.85 5.46 2.47
CA ARG A 27 -4.25 5.86 2.62
C ARG A 27 -4.49 7.06 1.72
N ILE A 28 -5.50 6.97 0.86
CA ILE A 28 -5.85 8.04 -0.06
C ILE A 28 -7.05 8.78 0.52
N ASN A 29 -6.89 10.07 0.79
CA ASN A 29 -8.00 10.94 1.10
C ASN A 29 -8.44 11.63 -0.20
N TYR A 30 -9.52 11.12 -0.80
CA TYR A 30 -10.02 11.60 -2.08
C TYR A 30 -10.64 13.00 -2.00
N ASP A 31 -11.22 13.39 -0.86
CA ASP A 31 -11.82 14.72 -0.68
C ASP A 31 -10.77 15.85 -0.76
N PHE A 32 -9.58 15.60 -0.22
CA PHE A 32 -8.49 16.57 -0.19
C PHE A 32 -7.40 16.29 -1.24
N GLY A 33 -7.49 15.17 -1.97
CA GLY A 33 -6.46 14.72 -2.92
C GLY A 33 -5.11 14.38 -2.27
N ILE A 34 -5.10 14.06 -0.97
CA ILE A 34 -3.87 13.82 -0.20
C ILE A 34 -3.60 12.31 -0.09
N ILE A 35 -2.36 11.92 -0.35
CA ILE A 35 -1.90 10.54 -0.19
C ILE A 35 -1.01 10.45 1.05
N TYR A 36 -1.45 9.67 2.03
CA TYR A 36 -0.67 9.38 3.23
C TYR A 36 0.07 8.06 3.07
N ILE A 37 1.40 8.12 3.06
CA ILE A 37 2.24 6.91 3.05
C ILE A 37 2.28 6.36 4.47
N ARG A 38 1.64 5.21 4.70
CA ARG A 38 1.62 4.54 6.01
C ARG A 38 2.85 3.67 6.18
N TRP A 39 3.25 2.98 5.11
CA TRP A 39 4.33 2.02 5.19
C TRP A 39 4.95 1.70 3.83
N ILE A 40 6.26 1.44 3.80
CA ILE A 40 6.98 0.92 2.65
C ILE A 40 7.95 -0.17 3.09
N GLY A 41 7.95 -1.30 2.39
CA GLY A 41 8.90 -2.37 2.69
C GLY A 41 8.82 -3.54 1.72
N THR A 42 9.67 -4.55 1.95
CA THR A 42 9.76 -5.73 1.07
C THR A 42 8.56 -6.66 1.28
N HIS A 43 8.30 -7.54 0.33
CA HIS A 43 7.22 -8.53 0.48
C HIS A 43 7.39 -9.41 1.73
N GLN A 44 8.63 -9.78 2.09
CA GLN A 44 8.92 -10.54 3.32
C GLN A 44 8.66 -9.74 4.59
N ALA A 45 8.87 -8.43 4.57
CA ALA A 45 8.55 -7.56 5.69
C ALA A 45 7.03 -7.33 5.79
N TYR A 46 6.34 -7.25 4.64
CA TYR A 46 4.88 -7.15 4.56
C TYR A 46 4.21 -8.44 5.07
N ASP A 47 4.72 -9.63 4.73
CA ASP A 47 4.13 -10.91 5.19
C ASP A 47 4.12 -11.05 6.72
N LYS A 48 5.08 -10.40 7.39
CA LYS A 48 5.16 -10.34 8.86
C LYS A 48 4.29 -9.24 9.49
N ILE A 49 3.80 -8.30 8.69
CA ILE A 49 3.04 -7.14 9.16
C ILE A 49 1.62 -7.28 8.62
N ASN A 50 0.65 -7.45 9.52
CA ASN A 50 -0.73 -7.61 9.13
C ASN A 50 -1.28 -6.30 8.55
N ALA A 51 -1.30 -6.15 7.22
CA ALA A 51 -1.66 -4.91 6.53
C ALA A 51 -3.12 -4.46 6.73
N GLU A 52 -3.96 -5.32 7.30
CA GLU A 52 -5.31 -4.95 7.73
C GLU A 52 -5.29 -4.13 9.05
N GLU A 53 -4.25 -4.28 9.88
CA GLU A 53 -4.15 -3.61 11.18
C GLU A 53 -3.38 -2.26 11.16
N VAL A 54 -2.65 -1.93 10.07
CA VAL A 54 -1.76 -0.74 9.98
C VAL A 54 -2.35 0.47 9.26
#